data_AF-X0VKU5-F1
#
_entry.id   AF-X0VKU5-F1
#
_cell.length_a   1.000
_cell.length_b   1.000
_cell.length_c   1.000
_cell.angle_alpha   90.00
_cell.angle_beta   90.00
_cell.angle_gamma   90.00
#
_symmetry.space_group_name_H-M   'P 1'
#
loop_
_entity.id
_entity.type
_entity.pdbx_description
1 polymer ?
#
loop_
_entity_poly.entity_id
_entity_poly.type
_entity_poly.pdbx_seq_one_letter_code
_entity_poly.pdbx_strand_id
1 'polypeptide(L)'
;AAVWPALMVRWELTLLDELGFGLDLSSCAATGTKQDLVYVSPKSGRAVSMEAGEPYKDKLLRLPTFLVKGRHGTIMHQDVIAGLTLTGHFLETRVLIPRGEAMPEASMRLRELLERRVKST
;
A
#
# COMPACT_ATOMS: atom_id res chain seq x y z
N ALA A 1 -3.85 17.59 -5.94
CA ALA A 1 -3.80 16.13 -6.16
C ALA A 1 -2.37 15.71 -6.50
N ALA A 2 -1.85 14.66 -5.87
CA ALA A 2 -0.46 14.21 -6.05
C ALA A 2 -0.36 13.11 -7.12
N VAL A 3 -0.46 13.48 -8.39
CA VAL A 3 -0.50 12.51 -9.51
C VAL A 3 0.78 11.69 -9.61
N TRP A 4 1.95 12.35 -9.66
CA TRP A 4 3.24 11.67 -9.80
C TRP A 4 3.53 10.69 -8.65
N PRO A 5 3.41 11.06 -7.37
CA PRO A 5 3.60 10.11 -6.27
C PRO A 5 2.64 8.91 -6.30
N ALA A 6 1.39 9.09 -6.75
CA ALA A 6 0.46 7.97 -6.89
C ALA A 6 0.85 6.99 -8.01
N LEU A 7 1.44 7.50 -9.10
CA LEU A 7 2.01 6.66 -10.15
C LEU A 7 3.21 5.86 -9.65
N MET A 8 4.03 6.44 -8.78
CA MET A 8 5.13 5.72 -8.15
C MET A 8 4.62 4.53 -7.30
N VAL A 9 3.59 4.71 -6.48
CA VAL A 9 2.97 3.59 -5.74
C VAL A 9 2.47 2.48 -6.70
N ARG A 10 1.83 2.85 -7.82
CA ARG A 10 1.38 1.86 -8.82
C ARG A 10 2.54 1.14 -9.50
N TRP A 11 3.64 1.85 -9.76
CA TRP A 11 4.87 1.26 -10.29
C TRP A 11 5.48 0.27 -9.30
N GLU A 12 5.61 0.62 -8.02
CA GLU A 12 6.12 -0.29 -6.98
C GLU A 12 5.25 -1.54 -6.83
N LEU A 13 3.92 -1.38 -6.91
CA LEU A 13 2.98 -2.50 -6.88
C LEU A 13 3.15 -3.42 -8.09
N THR A 14 3.41 -2.86 -9.28
CA THR A 14 3.67 -3.63 -10.51
C THR A 14 5.02 -4.33 -10.42
N LEU A 15 6.04 -3.66 -9.89
CA LEU A 15 7.36 -4.25 -9.65
C LEU A 15 7.26 -5.46 -8.72
N LEU A 16 6.47 -5.38 -7.65
CA LEU A 16 6.20 -6.53 -6.78
C LEU A 16 5.60 -7.71 -7.57
N ASP A 17 4.67 -7.45 -8.48
CA ASP A 17 4.04 -8.48 -9.31
C ASP A 17 5.05 -9.15 -10.26
N GLU A 18 5.84 -8.35 -10.98
CA GLU A 18 6.88 -8.82 -11.90
C GLU A 18 7.98 -9.63 -11.20
N LEU A 19 8.27 -9.32 -9.93
CA LEU A 19 9.22 -10.06 -9.10
C LEU A 19 8.62 -11.33 -8.47
N GLY A 20 7.32 -11.61 -8.68
CA GLY A 20 6.63 -12.78 -8.12
C GLY A 20 6.10 -12.59 -6.69
N PHE A 21 6.04 -11.35 -6.20
CA PHE A 21 5.56 -10.97 -4.86
C PHE A 21 4.24 -10.18 -4.88
N GLY A 22 3.48 -10.30 -5.98
CA GLY A 22 2.22 -9.60 -6.19
C GLY A 22 1.24 -9.69 -5.02
N LEU A 23 0.41 -8.66 -4.90
CA LEU A 23 -0.62 -8.55 -3.85
C LEU A 23 -1.99 -8.87 -4.44
N ASP A 24 -2.80 -9.64 -3.71
CA ASP A 24 -4.19 -9.87 -4.08
C ASP A 24 -5.10 -8.83 -3.43
N LEU A 25 -5.41 -7.79 -4.20
CA LEU A 25 -6.26 -6.67 -3.77
C LEU A 25 -7.69 -6.79 -4.33
N SER A 26 -8.07 -7.96 -4.85
CA SER A 26 -9.33 -8.15 -5.59
C SER A 26 -10.53 -8.49 -4.72
N SER A 27 -10.30 -9.08 -3.54
CA SER A 27 -11.33 -9.53 -2.61
C SER A 27 -10.78 -9.67 -1.20
N CYS A 28 -11.67 -9.61 -0.21
CA CYS A 28 -11.34 -9.78 1.20
C CYS A 28 -10.86 -11.21 1.48
N ALA A 29 -9.72 -11.33 2.17
CA ALA A 29 -9.14 -12.61 2.55
C ALA A 29 -10.03 -13.45 3.49
N ALA A 30 -10.86 -12.81 4.32
CA ALA A 30 -11.69 -13.49 5.31
C ALA A 30 -13.09 -13.84 4.79
N THR A 31 -13.66 -13.00 3.93
CA THR A 31 -15.08 -13.09 3.55
C THR A 31 -15.32 -13.24 2.05
N GLY A 32 -14.29 -13.04 1.21
CA GLY A 32 -14.43 -13.06 -0.25
C GLY A 32 -15.17 -11.84 -0.85
N THR A 33 -15.71 -10.93 -0.03
CA THR A 33 -16.37 -9.72 -0.53
C THR A 33 -15.41 -8.85 -1.32
N LYS A 34 -15.92 -8.14 -2.33
CA LYS A 34 -15.19 -7.12 -3.10
C LYS A 34 -15.48 -5.70 -2.62
N GLN A 35 -16.34 -5.56 -1.63
CA GLN A 35 -16.78 -4.29 -1.07
C GLN A 35 -15.91 -3.92 0.13
N ASP A 36 -15.81 -2.62 0.39
CA ASP A 36 -15.15 -2.02 1.55
C ASP A 36 -13.77 -2.58 1.88
N LEU A 37 -13.00 -2.89 0.83
CA LEU A 37 -11.59 -3.24 0.93
C LEU A 37 -10.80 -1.98 1.33
N VAL A 38 -10.41 -1.91 2.60
CA VAL A 38 -9.72 -0.74 3.19
C VAL A 38 -8.40 -1.11 3.86
N TYR A 39 -8.10 -2.40 3.97
CA TYR A 39 -6.90 -2.92 4.62
C TYR A 39 -6.17 -3.95 3.76
N VAL A 40 -4.89 -4.20 4.08
CA VAL A 40 -4.07 -5.30 3.56
C VAL A 40 -3.37 -5.99 4.74
N SER A 41 -3.39 -7.32 4.75
CA SER A 41 -2.65 -8.11 5.72
C SER A 41 -1.14 -8.09 5.43
N PRO A 42 -0.28 -7.62 6.35
CA PRO A 42 1.18 -7.63 6.13
C PRO A 42 1.74 -9.04 5.97
N LYS A 43 1.09 -10.04 6.58
CA LYS A 43 1.49 -11.45 6.48
C LYS A 43 1.24 -12.03 5.08
N SER A 44 0.05 -11.79 4.51
CA SER A 44 -0.36 -12.46 3.27
C SER A 44 -0.28 -11.58 2.02
N GLY A 45 -0.32 -10.26 2.16
CA GLY A 45 -0.47 -9.36 1.02
C GLY A 45 -1.86 -9.36 0.40
N ARG A 46 -2.87 -9.87 1.13
CA ARG A 46 -4.27 -9.91 0.69
C ARG A 46 -5.08 -8.76 1.26
N ALA A 47 -6.00 -8.22 0.47
CA ALA A 47 -6.95 -7.21 0.94
C ALA A 47 -7.88 -7.77 2.02
N VAL A 48 -8.34 -6.90 2.90
CA VAL A 48 -9.28 -7.20 3.98
C VAL A 48 -10.34 -6.10 4.01
N SER A 49 -11.62 -6.50 4.13
CA SER A 49 -12.73 -5.55 4.24
C SER A 49 -12.70 -4.83 5.60
N MET A 50 -13.37 -3.68 5.69
CA MET A 50 -13.47 -2.90 6.92
C MET A 50 -13.97 -3.75 8.09
N GLU A 51 -15.10 -4.44 7.92
CA GLU A 51 -15.72 -5.29 8.92
C GLU A 51 -14.79 -6.43 9.39
N ALA A 52 -14.20 -7.16 8.45
CA ALA A 52 -13.30 -8.28 8.77
C ALA A 52 -11.98 -7.82 9.39
N GLY A 53 -11.56 -6.58 9.08
CA GLY A 53 -10.32 -5.99 9.55
C GLY A 53 -10.43 -5.31 10.91
N GLU A 54 -11.63 -4.91 11.36
CA GLU A 54 -11.83 -4.14 12.60
C GLU A 54 -11.14 -4.76 13.83
N PRO A 55 -11.22 -6.09 14.09
CA PRO A 55 -10.54 -6.70 15.24
C PRO A 55 -9.01 -6.64 15.17
N TYR A 56 -8.45 -6.38 13.99
CA TYR A 56 -7.01 -6.44 13.69
C TYR A 56 -6.48 -5.12 13.12
N LYS A 57 -7.26 -4.03 13.13
CA LYS A 57 -6.96 -2.80 12.38
C LYS A 57 -5.57 -2.24 12.64
N ASP A 58 -5.09 -2.32 13.88
CA ASP A 58 -3.78 -1.80 14.29
C ASP A 58 -2.59 -2.64 13.76
N LYS A 59 -2.87 -3.85 13.26
CA LYS A 59 -1.90 -4.75 12.64
C LYS A 59 -2.00 -4.78 11.11
N LEU A 60 -2.96 -4.07 10.54
CA LEU A 60 -3.21 -4.07 9.10
C LEU A 60 -2.64 -2.80 8.46
N LEU A 61 -2.20 -2.94 7.21
CA LEU A 61 -1.78 -1.81 6.39
C LEU A 61 -3.02 -1.21 5.73
N ARG A 62 -3.13 0.12 5.68
CA ARG A 62 -4.24 0.78 4.97
C ARG A 62 -4.13 0.52 3.47
N LEU A 63 -5.25 0.17 2.82
CA LEU A 63 -5.37 0.03 1.37
C LEU A 63 -5.92 1.34 0.76
N PRO A 64 -5.11 2.10 0.03
CA PRO A 64 -5.59 3.28 -0.68
C PRO A 64 -6.61 2.89 -1.75
N THR A 65 -7.72 3.64 -1.84
CA THR A 65 -8.82 3.36 -2.78
C THR A 65 -8.39 3.39 -4.24
N PHE A 66 -7.39 4.21 -4.59
CA PHE A 66 -6.87 4.30 -5.95
C PHE A 66 -6.10 3.06 -6.41
N LEU A 67 -5.77 2.12 -5.52
CA LEU A 67 -5.17 0.81 -5.88
C LEU A 67 -6.24 -0.27 -6.12
N VAL A 68 -7.47 -0.03 -5.68
CA VAL A 68 -8.58 -0.97 -5.90
C VAL A 68 -9.11 -0.80 -7.33
N LYS A 69 -9.12 -1.89 -8.10
CA LYS A 69 -9.61 -1.87 -9.50
C LYS A 69 -11.04 -1.34 -9.57
N GLY A 70 -11.30 -0.44 -10.52
CA GLY A 70 -12.62 0.14 -10.77
C GLY A 70 -13.06 1.21 -9.77
N ARG A 71 -12.25 1.54 -8.75
CA ARG A 71 -12.51 2.69 -7.88
C ARG A 71 -11.74 3.91 -8.37
N HIS A 72 -12.47 5.00 -8.57
CA HIS A 72 -11.94 6.31 -8.94
C HIS A 72 -12.30 7.31 -7.85
N GLY A 73 -11.37 8.19 -7.51
CA GLY A 73 -11.58 9.20 -6.49
C GLY A 73 -10.41 10.17 -6.45
N THR A 74 -10.60 11.28 -5.74
CA THR A 74 -9.54 12.27 -5.54
C THR A 74 -8.42 11.64 -4.71
N ILE A 75 -7.21 11.63 -5.26
CA ILE A 75 -6.05 11.09 -4.57
C ILE A 75 -5.50 12.16 -3.62
N MET A 76 -5.61 11.90 -2.32
CA MET A 76 -5.05 12.75 -1.29
C MET A 76 -3.61 12.36 -0.97
N HIS A 77 -2.84 13.29 -0.42
CA HIS A 77 -1.47 13.01 0.01
C HIS A 77 -1.40 11.87 1.04
N GLN A 78 -2.41 11.76 1.92
CA GLN A 78 -2.51 10.66 2.89
C GLN A 78 -2.68 9.29 2.23
N ASP A 79 -3.43 9.22 1.12
CA ASP A 79 -3.60 7.97 0.37
C ASP A 79 -2.29 7.54 -0.29
N VAL A 80 -1.52 8.49 -0.81
CA VAL A 80 -0.19 8.23 -1.37
C VAL A 80 0.76 7.73 -0.28
N ILE A 81 0.80 8.38 0.88
CA ILE A 81 1.66 7.96 2.00
C ILE A 81 1.28 6.54 2.44
N ALA A 82 -0.02 6.24 2.57
CA ALA A 82 -0.49 4.89 2.88
C ALA A 82 -0.05 3.87 1.79
N GLY A 83 -0.11 4.27 0.52
CA GLY A 83 0.37 3.46 -0.60
C GLY A 83 1.86 3.15 -0.53
N LEU A 84 2.71 4.17 -0.32
CA LEU A 84 4.17 4.01 -0.17
C LEU A 84 4.54 3.17 1.05
N THR A 85 3.81 3.31 2.16
CA THR A 85 3.99 2.46 3.34
C THR A 85 3.62 1.00 3.05
N LEU A 86 2.50 0.79 2.33
CA LEU A 86 2.03 -0.54 1.93
C LEU A 86 3.03 -1.26 1.03
N THR A 87 3.42 -0.63 -0.09
CA THR A 87 4.37 -1.21 -1.06
C THR A 87 5.76 -1.34 -0.47
N GLY A 88 6.22 -0.33 0.28
CA GLY A 88 7.51 -0.35 0.97
C GLY A 88 7.66 -1.53 1.93
N HIS A 89 6.62 -1.86 2.70
CA HIS A 89 6.63 -3.04 3.58
C HIS A 89 6.93 -4.34 2.81
N PHE A 90 6.28 -4.55 1.66
CA PHE A 90 6.46 -5.77 0.87
C PHE A 90 7.77 -5.79 0.09
N LEU A 91 8.23 -4.64 -0.44
CA LEU A 91 9.55 -4.53 -1.05
C LEU A 91 10.65 -4.87 -0.03
N GLU A 92 10.58 -4.28 1.15
CA GLU A 92 11.55 -4.53 2.21
C GLU A 92 11.54 -6.00 2.66
N THR A 93 10.37 -6.51 3.06
CA THR A 93 10.28 -7.84 3.68
C THR A 93 10.44 -9.00 2.70
N ARG A 94 9.99 -8.85 1.44
CA ARG A 94 9.99 -9.95 0.45
C ARG A 94 11.13 -9.87 -0.55
N VAL A 95 11.65 -8.67 -0.84
CA VAL A 95 12.69 -8.48 -1.87
C VAL A 95 14.04 -8.16 -1.25
N LEU A 96 14.11 -7.16 -0.38
CA LEU A 96 15.39 -6.58 0.07
C LEU A 96 16.02 -7.34 1.24
N ILE A 97 15.26 -7.60 2.31
CA ILE A 97 15.77 -8.33 3.49
C ILE A 97 16.33 -9.71 3.12
N PRO A 98 15.68 -10.53 2.29
CA PRO A 98 16.24 -11.82 1.85
C PRO A 98 17.56 -11.70 1.08
N ARG A 99 17.86 -10.53 0.51
CA ARG A 99 19.10 -10.22 -0.21
C ARG A 99 20.15 -9.54 0.67
N GLY A 100 19.84 -9.26 1.94
CA GLY A 100 20.70 -8.49 2.83
C GLY A 100 20.77 -7.00 2.47
N GLU A 101 19.79 -6.50 1.72
CA GLU A 101 19.69 -5.10 1.29
C GLU A 101 18.69 -4.32 2.16
N ALA A 102 18.80 -3.00 2.13
CA ALA A 102 17.89 -2.07 2.83
C ALA A 102 17.13 -1.21 1.83
N MET A 103 16.03 -0.60 2.28
CA MET A 103 15.25 0.34 1.46
C MET A 103 16.13 1.50 0.95
N PRO A 104 16.02 1.88 -0.34
CA PRO A 104 16.76 3.02 -0.87
C PRO A 104 16.41 4.32 -0.13
N GLU A 105 17.43 5.13 0.20
CA GLU A 105 17.22 6.42 0.86
C GLU A 105 16.26 7.33 0.09
N ALA A 106 16.28 7.26 -1.25
CA ALA A 106 15.41 8.05 -2.11
C ALA A 106 13.91 7.78 -1.83
N SER A 107 13.53 6.51 -1.63
CA SER A 107 12.15 6.12 -1.29
C SER A 107 11.76 6.64 0.09
N MET A 108 12.67 6.56 1.06
CA MET A 108 12.43 7.09 2.41
C MET A 108 12.25 8.62 2.40
N ARG A 109 13.14 9.34 1.70
CA ARG A 109 13.06 10.82 1.57
C ARG A 109 11.77 11.27 0.90
N LEU A 110 11.32 10.57 -0.15
CA LEU A 110 10.04 10.88 -0.81
C LEU A 110 8.87 10.83 0.18
N ARG A 111 8.80 9.77 1.00
CA ARG A 111 7.74 9.60 2.00
C ARG A 111 7.78 10.73 3.04
N GLU A 112 8.97 11.03 3.58
CA GLU A 112 9.16 12.09 4.57
C GLU A 112 8.72 13.46 4.04
N LEU A 113 9.08 13.81 2.80
CA LEU A 113 8.67 15.07 2.18
C LEU A 113 7.15 15.19 2.04
N LEU A 114 6.47 14.09 1.70
CA LEU A 114 5.01 14.05 1.62
C LEU A 114 4.36 14.19 3.00
N GLU A 115 4.89 13.49 4.01
CA GLU A 115 4.43 13.60 5.39
C GLU A 115 4.55 15.04 5.94
N ARG A 116 5.67 15.70 5.65
CA ARG A 116 5.88 17.12 6.01
C ARG A 116 4.88 18.04 5.33
N ARG A 117 4.56 17.80 4.05
CA ARG A 117 3.57 18.59 3.30
C ARG A 117 2.16 18.44 3.89
N VAL A 118 1.78 17.24 4.32
CA VAL A 118 0.50 17.00 4.99
C VAL A 118 0.42 17.72 6.33
N LYS A 119 1.50 17.73 7.13
CA LYS A 119 1.52 18.42 8.43
C LYS A 119 1.47 19.94 8.33
N SER A 120 1.86 20.50 7.19
CA SER A 120 1.90 21.94 6.94
C SER A 120 0.60 22.51 6.36
N THR A 121 -0.38 21.65 6.05
CA THR A 121 -1.69 22.01 5.49
C THR A 121 -2.75 21.84 6.56
#